data_AF-A0A963WDN6-F1
#
_entry.id   AF-A0A963WDN6-F1
#
_cell.length_a   1.000
_cell.length_b   1.000
_cell.length_c   1.000
_cell.angle_alpha   90.00
_cell.angle_beta   90.00
_cell.angle_gamma   90.00
#
_symmetry.space_group_name_H-M   'P 1'
#
loop_
_entity.id
_entity.type
_entity.pdbx_description
1 polymer ?
#
loop_
_entity_poly.entity_id
_entity_poly.type
_entity_poly.pdbx_seq_one_letter_code
_entity_poly.pdbx_strand_id
1 'polypeptide(L)' 'DYLAMDRNTRAILLYIESVDQARKFMSAARSAARNKPVIVIKAGRSAQGQKAAASHTGALAG' A
#
# COMPACT_ATOMS: atom_id res chain seq x y z
N ASP A 1 -5.31 -7.43 7.70
CA ASP A 1 -6.71 -7.76 8.04
C ASP A 1 -7.25 -7.06 9.30
N TYR A 2 -6.41 -6.74 10.31
CA TYR A 2 -6.83 -6.04 11.54
C TYR A 2 -7.71 -4.80 11.31
N LEU A 3 -7.23 -3.80 10.56
CA LEU A 3 -7.96 -2.55 10.30
C LEU A 3 -9.29 -2.76 9.56
N ALA A 4 -9.44 -3.86 8.81
CA ALA A 4 -10.68 -4.18 8.13
C ALA A 4 -11.78 -4.65 9.11
N MET A 5 -11.40 -5.23 10.25
CA MET A 5 -12.32 -5.81 11.24
C MET A 5 -12.59 -4.89 12.44
N ASP A 6 -11.71 -3.94 12.72
CA ASP A 6 -11.86 -3.03 13.86
C ASP A 6 -13.08 -2.10 13.71
N ARG A 7 -14.05 -2.17 14.62
CA ARG A 7 -15.28 -1.35 14.53
C ARG A 7 -15.03 0.15 14.68
N ASN A 8 -13.93 0.55 15.32
CA ASN A 8 -13.60 1.96 15.53
C ASN A 8 -12.93 2.61 14.29
N THR A 9 -12.32 1.79 13.43
CA THR A 9 -11.73 2.27 12.17
C THR A 9 -12.81 2.46 11.11
N ARG A 10 -13.04 3.70 10.67
CA ARG A 10 -14.03 4.04 9.63
C ARG A 10 -13.46 4.11 8.21
N ALA A 11 -12.16 4.33 8.06
CA ALA A 11 -11.47 4.40 6.77
C ALA A 11 -9.99 4.01 6.94
N ILE A 12 -9.33 3.64 5.85
CA ILE A 12 -7.93 3.22 5.82
C ILE A 12 -7.17 4.10 4.82
N LEU A 13 -6.11 4.76 5.29
CA LEU A 13 -5.15 5.48 4.43
C LEU A 13 -3.84 4.72 4.40
N LEU A 14 -3.33 4.44 3.20
CA LEU A 14 -2.06 3.76 2.98
C LEU A 14 -1.10 4.68 2.26
N TYR A 15 0.11 4.84 2.79
CA TYR A 15 1.24 5.43 2.08
C TYR A 15 2.19 4.30 1.67
N ILE A 16 2.43 4.13 0.37
CA ILE A 16 3.10 2.94 -0.18
C ILE A 16 4.29 3.31 -1.05
N GLU A 17 5.47 2.85 -0.64
CA GLU A 17 6.72 2.99 -1.39
C GLU A 17 7.03 1.74 -2.24
N SER A 18 6.87 0.55 -1.67
CA SER A 18 7.01 -0.74 -2.38
C SER A 18 6.02 -1.76 -1.83
N VAL A 19 5.79 -2.84 -2.60
CA VAL A 19 4.96 -3.97 -2.17
C VAL A 19 5.64 -5.27 -2.59
N ASP A 20 6.25 -5.98 -1.65
CA ASP A 20 7.00 -7.21 -1.94
C ASP A 20 6.07 -8.37 -2.32
N GLN A 21 4.92 -8.49 -1.62
CA GLN A 21 3.96 -9.58 -1.81
C GLN A 21 2.67 -9.09 -2.48
N ALA A 22 2.79 -8.59 -3.71
CA ALA A 22 1.72 -7.90 -4.44
C ALA A 22 0.38 -8.65 -4.47
N ARG A 23 0.37 -9.96 -4.75
CA ARG A 23 -0.88 -10.76 -4.80
C ARG A 23 -1.58 -10.82 -3.44
N LYS A 24 -0.83 -11.09 -2.37
CA LYS A 24 -1.37 -11.17 -1.01
C LYS A 24 -1.87 -9.80 -0.56
N PHE A 25 -1.09 -8.76 -0.81
CA PHE A 25 -1.46 -7.38 -0.52
C PHE A 25 -2.77 -7.00 -1.23
N MET A 26 -2.87 -7.25 -2.54
CA MET A 26 -4.07 -6.91 -3.31
C MET A 26 -5.30 -7.69 -2.87
N SER A 27 -5.14 -8.96 -2.45
CA SER A 27 -6.24 -9.75 -1.89
C SER A 27 -6.75 -9.14 -0.58
N ALA A 28 -5.85 -8.80 0.34
CA ALA A 28 -6.19 -8.18 1.63
C ALA A 28 -6.78 -6.76 1.45
N ALA A 29 -6.19 -5.95 0.58
CA ALA A 29 -6.65 -4.59 0.28
C ALA A 29 -8.06 -4.60 -0.33
N ARG A 30 -8.35 -5.53 -1.27
CA ARG A 30 -9.70 -5.71 -1.81
C ARG A 30 -10.68 -6.15 -0.72
N SER A 31 -10.27 -7.04 0.18
CA SER A 31 -11.12 -7.46 1.29
C SER A 31 -11.47 -6.29 2.21
N ALA A 32 -10.49 -5.46 2.55
CA ALA A 32 -10.70 -4.25 3.35
C ALA A 32 -11.62 -3.23 2.65
N ALA A 33 -11.41 -3.02 1.34
CA ALA A 33 -12.16 -2.06 0.53
C ALA A 33 -13.65 -2.41 0.37
N ARG A 34 -14.04 -3.67 0.58
CA ARG A 34 -15.46 -4.06 0.60
C ARG A 34 -16.21 -3.53 1.81
N ASN A 35 -15.51 -3.32 2.92
CA ASN A 35 -16.13 -2.96 4.19
C ASN A 35 -15.90 -1.49 4.56
N LYS A 36 -14.81 -0.88 4.06
CA LYS A 36 -14.35 0.45 4.46
C LYS A 36 -13.69 1.17 3.29
N PRO A 37 -13.83 2.50 3.17
CA PRO A 37 -13.05 3.27 2.22
C PRO A 37 -11.55 3.07 2.43
N VAL A 38 -10.83 2.73 1.35
CA VAL A 38 -9.36 2.58 1.33
C VAL A 38 -8.78 3.59 0.35
N ILE A 39 -7.92 4.47 0.82
CA ILE A 39 -7.21 5.47 0.01
C ILE A 39 -5.73 5.12 0.01
N VAL A 40 -5.09 5.21 -1.16
CA VAL A 40 -3.66 4.90 -1.32
C VAL A 40 -2.93 6.09 -1.90
N ILE A 41 -1.87 6.51 -1.21
CA ILE A 41 -0.85 7.41 -1.72
C ILE A 41 0.36 6.55 -2.11
N LYS A 42 0.52 6.30 -3.41
CA LYS A 42 1.70 5.61 -3.93
C LYS A 42 2.82 6.64 -4.11
N ALA A 43 3.88 6.52 -3.32
CA ALA A 43 5.08 7.32 -3.45
C ALA A 43 5.97 6.78 -4.58
N GLY A 44 6.84 7.63 -5.13
CA GLY A 44 7.81 7.21 -6.14
C GLY A 44 7.19 6.74 -7.47
N ARG A 45 6.03 7.28 -7.88
CA ARG A 45 5.37 6.89 -9.15
C ARG A 45 6.12 7.34 -10.41
N SER A 46 7.03 8.31 -10.29
CA SER A 46 7.88 8.75 -11.40
C SER A 46 9.12 7.88 -11.48
N ALA A 47 9.71 7.73 -12.67
CA ALA A 47 10.96 6.98 -12.84
C ALA A 47 12.10 7.52 -11.93
N GLN A 48 12.11 8.82 -11.66
CA GLN A 48 13.03 9.46 -10.71
C GLN A 48 12.71 9.06 -9.26
N GLY A 49 11.42 9.00 -8.91
CA GLY A 49 10.95 8.54 -7.61
C GLY A 49 11.15 7.04 -7.36
N GLN A 50 11.06 6.20 -8.39
CA GLN A 50 11.41 4.77 -8.32
C GLN A 50 12.91 4.59 -8.06
N LYS A 51 13.78 5.33 -8.78
CA LYS A 51 15.23 5.33 -8.53
C LYS A 51 15.58 5.83 -7.12
N ALA A 52 14.93 6.91 -6.66
CA ALA A 52 15.13 7.43 -5.32
C ALA A 52 14.68 6.45 -4.22
N ALA A 53 13.51 5.81 -4.40
CA ALA A 53 13.03 4.78 -3.48
C ALA A 53 13.96 3.56 -3.44
N ALA A 54 14.47 3.13 -4.60
CA ALA A 54 15.45 2.04 -4.70
C ALA A 54 16.77 2.38 -3.98
N SER A 55 17.24 3.63 -4.09
CA SER A 55 18.45 4.07 -3.39
C SER A 55 18.29 4.19 -1.88
N HIS A 56 17.07 4.45 -1.39
CA HIS A 56 16.81 4.64 0.04
C HIS A 56 16.50 3.33 0.79
N THR A 57 15.87 2.36 0.12
CA THR A 57 15.44 1.11 0.74
C THR A 57 16.24 -0.11 0.28
N GLY A 58 17.16 0.04 -0.69
CA GLY A 58 17.91 -1.07 -1.29
C GLY A 58 17.04 -2.07 -2.06
N ALA A 59 15.72 -1.85 -2.12
CA ALA A 59 14.78 -2.69 -2.83
C ALA A 59 14.70 -2.24 -4.29
N LEU A 60 15.05 -3.13 -5.21
CA LEU A 60 14.86 -2.92 -6.65
C LEU A 60 13.40 -2.51 -6.90
N ALA A 61 13.20 -1.27 -7.33
CA ALA A 61 11.89 -0.73 -7.64
C ALA A 61 11.32 -1.46 -8.87
N GLY A 62 10.26 -2.24 -8.64
CA GLY A 62 9.35 -2.74 -9.68
C GLY A 62 8.22 -1.78 -9.97
#